data_AF-A0A356WRX2-F1
#
_entry.id   AF-A0A356WRX2-F1
#
_cell.length_a   1.000
_cell.length_b   1.000
_cell.length_c   1.000
_cell.angle_alpha   90.00
_cell.angle_beta   90.00
_cell.angle_gamma   90.00
#
_symmetry.space_group_name_H-M   'P 1'
#
loop_
_entity.id
_entity.type
_entity.pdbx_description
1 polymer ?
#
loop_
_entity_poly.entity_id
_entity_poly.type
_entity_poly.pdbx_seq_one_letter_code
_entity_poly.pdbx_strand_id
1 'polypeptide(L)' 'HESQSIESTINDKRNTLKQKNVEDLNENRYSYQNGVFYMDITSECERMGDYIINVIESLKVKPD' A
#
# COMPACT_ATOMS: atom_id res chain seq x y z
N HIS A 1 -9.26 -7.67 -14.44
CA HIS A 1 -8.24 -7.07 -15.31
C HIS A 1 -7.79 -5.69 -14.82
N GLU A 2 -8.55 -4.61 -15.00
CA GLU A 2 -8.08 -3.26 -14.58
C GLU A 2 -7.92 -3.13 -13.04
N SER A 3 -8.91 -3.58 -12.26
CA SER A 3 -8.86 -3.56 -10.78
C SER A 3 -7.65 -4.30 -10.21
N GLN A 4 -7.30 -5.45 -10.78
CA GLN A 4 -6.13 -6.25 -10.39
C GLN A 4 -4.81 -5.54 -10.75
N SER A 5 -4.76 -4.83 -11.88
CA SER A 5 -3.59 -4.04 -12.25
C SER A 5 -3.38 -2.86 -11.29
N ILE A 6 -4.47 -2.23 -10.85
CA ILE A 6 -4.44 -1.15 -9.86
C ILE A 6 -3.95 -1.68 -8.51
N GLU A 7 -4.50 -2.80 -8.04
CA GLU A 7 -4.08 -3.47 -6.80
C GLU A 7 -2.58 -3.83 -6.82
N SER A 8 -2.10 -4.42 -7.92
CA SER A 8 -0.67 -4.72 -8.10
C SER A 8 0.18 -3.45 -8.01
N THR A 9 -0.27 -2.36 -8.65
CA THR A 9 0.46 -1.09 -8.64
C THR A 9 0.53 -0.49 -7.23
N ILE A 10 -0.54 -0.57 -6.44
CA ILE A 10 -0.58 -0.13 -5.04
C ILE A 10 0.40 -0.96 -4.20
N ASN A 11 0.36 -2.28 -4.37
CA ASN A 11 1.25 -3.22 -3.69
C ASN A 11 2.74 -2.95 -4.00
N ASP A 12 3.07 -2.78 -5.27
CA ASP A 12 4.43 -2.48 -5.72
C ASP A 12 4.91 -1.13 -5.19
N LYS A 13 4.02 -0.13 -5.14
CA LYS A 13 4.32 1.17 -4.55
C LYS A 13 4.61 1.06 -3.06
N ARG A 14 3.79 0.33 -2.29
CA ARG A 14 4.02 0.07 -0.86
C ARG A 14 5.39 -0.58 -0.64
N ASN A 15 5.74 -1.60 -1.44
CA ASN A 15 7.02 -2.29 -1.35
C ASN A 15 8.20 -1.35 -1.62
N THR A 16 8.08 -0.52 -2.67
CA THR A 16 9.09 0.50 -3.01
C THR A 16 9.30 1.50 -1.87
N LEU A 17 8.21 2.02 -1.28
CA LEU A 17 8.27 2.98 -0.17
C LEU A 17 8.86 2.33 1.10
N LYS A 18 8.54 1.06 1.36
CA LYS A 18 9.14 0.29 2.46
C LYS A 18 10.65 0.14 2.30
N GLN A 19 11.13 -0.22 1.11
CA GLN A 19 12.55 -0.33 0.84
C GLN A 19 13.26 1.01 1.04
N LYS A 20 12.70 2.08 0.47
CA LYS A 20 13.22 3.44 0.64
C LYS A 20 13.28 3.84 2.11
N ASN A 21 12.28 3.50 2.92
CA ASN A 21 12.27 3.81 4.34
C ASN A 21 13.43 3.12 5.08
N VAL A 22 13.77 1.88 4.73
CA VAL A 22 14.92 1.18 5.32
C VAL A 22 16.23 1.84 4.92
N GLU A 23 16.39 2.21 3.65
CA GLU A 23 17.57 2.93 3.15
C GLU A 23 17.74 4.28 3.86
N ASP A 24 16.67 5.07 3.92
CA ASP A 24 16.68 6.40 4.54
C ASP A 24 16.93 6.33 6.06
N LEU A 25 16.48 5.28 6.75
CA LEU A 25 16.81 5.02 8.16
C LEU A 25 18.28 4.65 8.36
N ASN A 26 18.85 3.82 7.47
CA ASN A 26 20.27 3.47 7.52
C ASN A 26 21.17 4.70 7.30
N GLU A 27 20.70 5.64 6.47
CA GLU A 27 21.34 6.93 6.23
C GLU A 27 21.05 7.98 7.32
N ASN A 28 20.32 7.62 8.40
CA ASN A 28 19.92 8.51 9.49
C ASN A 28 19.18 9.78 9.04
N ARG A 29 18.39 9.70 7.96
CA ARG A 29 17.66 10.86 7.40
C ARG A 29 16.51 11.33 8.31
N TYR A 30 16.02 10.45 9.17
CA TYR A 30 15.04 10.73 10.21
C TYR A 30 15.13 9.67 11.32
N SER A 31 14.42 9.91 12.42
CA SER A 31 14.41 8.99 13.56
C SER A 31 13.71 7.66 13.23
N TYR A 32 14.09 6.60 13.93
CA TYR A 32 13.40 5.31 13.82
C TYR A 32 11.89 5.44 14.05
N GLN A 33 11.47 6.26 15.01
CA GLN A 33 10.06 6.52 15.29
C GLN A 33 9.32 7.14 14.10
N ASN A 34 9.94 8.09 13.40
CA ASN A 34 9.36 8.66 12.17
C ASN A 34 9.26 7.59 11.07
N GLY A 35 10.22 6.68 10.99
CA GLY A 35 10.17 5.55 10.06
C GLY A 35 9.06 4.55 10.38
N VAL A 36 8.71 4.36 11.66
CA VAL A 36 7.54 3.57 12.07
C VAL A 36 6.26 4.25 11.61
N PHE A 37 6.06 5.53 11.93
CA PHE A 37 4.87 6.28 11.49
C PHE A 37 4.71 6.30 9.97
N TYR A 38 5.82 6.45 9.24
CA TYR A 38 5.83 6.38 7.79
C TYR A 38 5.31 5.03 7.27
N MET A 39 5.74 3.92 7.90
CA MET A 39 5.29 2.58 7.52
C MET A 39 3.82 2.33 7.87
N ASP A 40 3.35 2.85 9.01
CA ASP A 40 1.94 2.76 9.39
C ASP A 40 1.07 3.44 8.34
N ILE A 41 1.36 4.69 8.00
CA ILE A 41 0.62 5.46 6.98
C ILE A 41 0.63 4.73 5.63
N THR A 42 1.79 4.25 5.20
CA THR A 42 1.94 3.57 3.90
C THR A 42 1.12 2.27 3.87
N SER A 43 1.09 1.53 4.97
CA SER A 43 0.34 0.28 5.09
C SER A 43 -1.18 0.52 5.16
N GLU A 44 -1.62 1.56 5.87
CA GLU A 44 -3.04 1.92 5.92
C GLU A 44 -3.57 2.39 4.56
N CYS A 45 -2.77 3.12 3.78
CA CYS A 45 -3.14 3.49 2.42
C CYS A 45 -3.32 2.26 1.51
N GLU A 46 -2.46 1.25 1.63
CA GLU A 46 -2.58 0.02 0.84
C GLU A 46 -3.81 -0.78 1.24
N ARG A 47 -4.04 -0.99 2.54
CA ARG A 47 -5.27 -1.64 3.06
C ARG A 47 -6.54 -0.94 2.59
N MET A 48 -6.55 0.39 2.59
CA MET A 48 -7.68 1.16 2.06
C MET A 48 -7.90 0.85 0.57
N GLY A 49 -6.82 0.76 -0.21
CA GLY A 49 -6.88 0.33 -1.61
C GLY A 49 -7.50 -1.06 -1.76
N ASP A 50 -7.04 -2.04 -0.99
CA ASP A 50 -7.58 -3.41 -1.00
C ASP A 50 -9.07 -3.44 -0.69
N TYR A 51 -9.53 -2.69 0.32
CA TYR A 51 -10.95 -2.61 0.64
C TYR A 51 -11.78 -2.05 -0.51
N ILE A 52 -11.29 -1.01 -1.18
CA ILE A 52 -11.97 -0.43 -2.35
C ILE A 52 -12.04 -1.46 -3.49
N ILE A 53 -10.94 -2.17 -3.77
CA ILE A 53 -10.91 -3.20 -4.81
C ILE A 53 -11.87 -4.34 -4.48
N ASN A 54 -11.87 -4.85 -3.24
CA ASN A 54 -12.79 -5.88 -2.78
C ASN A 54 -14.26 -5.50 -2.99
N VAL A 55 -14.63 -4.23 -2.72
CA VAL A 55 -15.98 -3.72 -3.00
C VAL A 55 -16.27 -3.74 -4.51
N ILE A 56 -15.36 -3.21 -5.33
CA ILE A 56 -15.54 -3.19 -6.80
C ILE A 56 -15.69 -4.60 -7.37
N GLU A 57 -14.90 -5.56 -6.90
CA GLU A 57 -14.98 -6.95 -7.33
C GLU A 57 -16.30 -7.60 -6.91
N SER A 58 -16.76 -7.34 -5.67
CA SER A 58 -18.06 -7.84 -5.20
C SER A 58 -19.23 -7.34 -6.07
N LEU A 59 -19.17 -6.10 -6.59
CA LEU A 59 -20.20 -5.54 -7.47
C LEU A 59 -20.24 -6.20 -8.85
N LYS A 60 -19.11 -6.77 -9.32
CA LYS A 60 -19.06 -7.54 -10.57
C LYS A 60 -19.71 -8.91 -10.42
N VAL A 61 -19.81 -9.43 -9.19
CA VAL A 61 -20.52 -10.66 -8.86
C VAL A 61 -22.00 -10.32 -8.58
N LYS A 62 -22.76 -9.95 -9.61
CA LYS A 62 -24.23 -10.00 -9.55
C LYS A 62 -24.78 -11.01 -10.55
N PRO A 63 -25.17 -12.20 -10.08
CA PRO A 63 -26.15 -13.03 -10.76
C PRO A 63 -27.55 -12.68 -10.24
N ASP A 64 -28.39 -12.15 -11.11
CA ASP A 64 -29.84 -12.41 -11.21
C ASP A 64 -30.24 -12.25 -12.68
#